data_AF-A0A9X8YQ52-F1
#
_entry.id   AF-A0A9X8YQ52-F1
#
_cell.length_a   1.000
_cell.length_b   1.000
_cell.length_c   1.000
_cell.angle_alpha   90.00
_cell.angle_beta   90.00
_cell.angle_gamma   90.00
#
_symmetry.space_group_name_H-M   'P 1'
#
loop_
_entity.id
_entity.type
_entity.pdbx_description
1 polymer ?
#
loop_
_entity_poly.entity_id
_entity_poly.type
_entity_poly.pdbx_seq_one_letter_code
_entity_poly.pdbx_strand_id
1 'polypeptide(L)'
;FSYLYDAISLGIPFTSVVFASYPTIDILGQFAVAVLGLTLVQSAYTAEIIRGGILGVDYGQHEAAAALGLPGYRRTFRIILPQALRSIIPTGFNEIISLAKGTSIVYVLALPEL
;
A
#
# COMPACT_ATOMS: atom_id res chain seq x y z
N PHE A 1 0.18 17.99 -4.28
CA PHE A 1 -1.26 18.36 -4.35
C PHE A 1 -1.53 19.86 -4.19
N SER A 2 -0.64 20.66 -3.58
CA SER A 2 -0.71 22.14 -3.56
C SER A 2 -0.66 22.83 -4.94
N TYR A 3 -0.45 22.08 -6.04
CA TYR A 3 -0.34 22.63 -7.39
C TYR A 3 -1.63 22.52 -8.22
N LEU A 4 -2.65 21.77 -7.77
CA LEU A 4 -3.88 21.58 -8.55
C LEU A 4 -5.06 22.42 -8.02
N TYR A 5 -5.21 22.54 -6.69
CA TYR A 5 -6.21 23.42 -6.06
C TYR A 5 -5.70 23.93 -4.70
N ASP A 6 -5.46 25.25 -4.63
CA ASP A 6 -4.89 25.93 -3.46
C ASP A 6 -5.89 25.96 -2.27
N ALA A 7 -7.18 26.13 -2.57
CA ALA A 7 -8.25 26.07 -1.59
C ALA A 7 -9.50 25.39 -2.16
N ILE A 8 -10.17 24.60 -1.33
CA ILE A 8 -11.54 24.16 -1.58
C ILE A 8 -12.44 25.29 -1.11
N SER A 9 -13.11 25.95 -2.06
CA SER A 9 -14.07 26.99 -1.76
C SER A 9 -15.48 26.58 -2.20
N LEU A 10 -16.46 26.79 -1.33
CA LEU A 10 -17.87 26.64 -1.61
C LEU A 10 -18.44 28.05 -1.87
N GLY A 11 -18.78 28.32 -3.12
CA GLY A 11 -19.30 29.62 -3.58
C GLY A 11 -20.16 29.48 -4.83
N ILE A 12 -20.78 30.58 -5.25
CA ILE A 12 -21.53 30.60 -6.51
C ILE A 12 -20.52 30.80 -7.65
N PRO A 13 -20.39 29.86 -8.60
CA PRO A 13 -19.47 30.03 -9.71
C PRO A 13 -19.82 31.29 -10.52
N PHE A 14 -18.80 32.02 -10.99
CA PHE A 14 -18.92 33.28 -11.74
C PHE A 14 -19.39 34.51 -10.94
N THR A 15 -19.47 34.42 -9.60
CA THR A 15 -19.78 35.56 -8.71
C THR A 15 -18.68 35.70 -7.64
N SER A 16 -18.51 36.89 -7.06
CA SER A 16 -17.57 37.16 -5.95
C SER A 16 -18.01 36.61 -4.58
N VAL A 17 -19.12 35.88 -4.52
CA VAL A 17 -19.70 35.35 -3.27
C VAL A 17 -19.12 33.97 -2.97
N VAL A 18 -18.27 33.92 -1.94
CA VAL A 18 -17.69 32.69 -1.37
C VAL A 18 -18.25 32.50 0.03
N PHE A 19 -18.91 31.37 0.28
CA PHE A 19 -19.52 31.07 1.58
C PHE A 19 -18.53 30.44 2.56
N ALA A 20 -17.58 29.64 2.07
CA ALA A 20 -16.50 29.06 2.85
C ALA A 20 -15.29 28.79 1.96
N SER A 21 -14.08 29.02 2.46
CA SER A 21 -12.83 28.70 1.77
C SER A 21 -11.88 28.05 2.76
N TYR A 22 -11.47 26.82 2.49
CA TYR A 22 -10.52 26.08 3.29
C TYR A 22 -9.28 25.75 2.46
N PRO A 23 -8.07 26.08 2.94
CA PRO A 23 -6.84 25.64 2.31
C PRO A 23 -6.85 24.12 2.22
N THR A 24 -6.63 23.56 1.03
CA THR A 24 -6.67 22.11 0.83
C THR A 24 -5.62 21.40 1.72
N ILE A 25 -4.54 22.11 2.07
CA ILE A 25 -3.44 21.62 2.91
C ILE A 25 -3.84 21.46 4.39
N ASP A 26 -4.90 22.16 4.84
CA ASP A 26 -5.38 22.12 6.23
C ASP A 26 -6.48 21.08 6.44
N ILE A 27 -7.06 20.53 5.36
CA ILE A 27 -8.12 19.50 5.43
C ILE A 27 -7.52 18.14 5.83
N LEU A 28 -6.36 17.81 5.27
CA LEU A 28 -5.55 16.66 5.64
C LEU A 28 -4.14 17.17 5.86
N GLY A 29 -3.70 17.24 7.12
CA GLY A 29 -2.36 17.70 7.44
C GLY A 29 -1.29 16.98 6.63
N GLN A 30 -0.19 17.66 6.30
CA GLN A 30 0.86 17.16 5.39
C GLN A 30 1.34 15.74 5.74
N PHE A 31 1.44 15.43 7.04
CA PHE A 31 1.76 14.09 7.53
C PHE A 31 0.74 13.03 7.08
N ALA A 32 -0.56 13.29 7.22
CA ALA A 32 -1.61 12.36 6.82
C ALA A 32 -1.60 12.11 5.30
N VAL A 33 -1.40 13.15 4.49
CA VAL A 33 -1.29 13.03 3.04
C VAL A 33 -0.07 12.20 2.64
N ALA A 34 1.09 12.43 3.27
CA ALA A 34 2.30 11.66 3.04
C ALA A 34 2.11 10.17 3.41
N VAL A 35 1.50 9.90 4.57
CA VAL A 35 1.20 8.53 5.03
C VAL A 35 0.26 7.82 4.07
N LEU A 36 -0.81 8.48 3.61
CA LEU A 36 -1.76 7.91 2.67
C LEU A 36 -1.11 7.58 1.33
N GLY A 37 -0.33 8.51 0.76
CA GLY A 37 0.40 8.27 -0.49
C GLY A 37 1.37 7.10 -0.39
N LEU A 38 2.17 7.06 0.69
CA LEU A 38 3.12 5.98 0.93
C LEU A 38 2.42 4.63 1.13
N THR A 39 1.33 4.62 1.91
CA THR A 39 0.58 3.39 2.23
C THR A 39 -0.08 2.81 0.98
N LEU A 40 -0.64 3.65 0.10
CA LEU A 40 -1.24 3.18 -1.16
C LEU A 40 -0.22 2.49 -2.05
N VAL A 41 0.96 3.11 -2.23
CA VAL A 41 2.04 2.52 -3.02
C VAL A 41 2.53 1.22 -2.39
N GLN A 42 2.78 1.22 -1.07
CA GLN A 42 3.26 0.03 -0.37
C GLN A 42 2.25 -1.12 -0.39
N SER A 43 0.96 -0.80 -0.34
CA SER A 43 -0.11 -1.80 -0.43
C SER A 43 -0.11 -2.49 -1.79
N ALA A 44 0.13 -1.76 -2.89
CA ALA A 44 0.23 -2.33 -4.23
C ALA A 44 1.41 -3.31 -4.34
N TYR A 45 2.60 -2.91 -3.86
CA TYR A 45 3.77 -3.80 -3.83
C TYR A 45 3.52 -5.04 -2.98
N THR A 46 2.94 -4.86 -1.79
CA THR A 46 2.64 -5.98 -0.88
C THR A 46 1.61 -6.94 -1.48
N ALA A 47 0.61 -6.43 -2.20
CA ALA A 47 -0.37 -7.26 -2.90
C ALA A 47 0.29 -8.13 -3.98
N GLU A 48 1.25 -7.59 -4.72
CA GLU A 48 1.98 -8.33 -5.75
C GLU A 48 2.90 -9.41 -5.14
N ILE A 49 3.55 -9.11 -4.00
CA ILE A 49 4.33 -10.11 -3.25
C ILE A 49 3.42 -11.27 -2.79
N ILE A 50 2.24 -10.97 -2.25
CA ILE A 50 1.28 -11.98 -1.82
C ILE A 50 0.80 -12.80 -3.03
N ARG A 51 0.45 -12.14 -4.14
CA ARG A 51 0.02 -12.79 -5.38
C ARG A 51 1.09 -13.71 -5.93
N GLY A 52 2.33 -13.23 -6.03
CA GLY A 52 3.48 -13.99 -6.49
C GLY A 52 3.79 -15.17 -5.58
N GLY A 53 3.67 -15.00 -4.26
CA GLY A 53 3.86 -16.08 -3.29
C GLY A 53 2.82 -17.19 -3.37
N ILE A 54 1.54 -16.84 -3.61
CA ILE A 54 0.46 -17.82 -3.82
C ILE A 54 0.64 -18.56 -5.15
N LEU A 55 0.94 -17.84 -6.23
CA LEU A 55 1.17 -18.45 -7.55
C LEU A 55 2.46 -19.28 -7.63
N GLY A 56 3.42 -19.01 -6.74
CA GLY A 56 4.64 -19.80 -6.63
C GLY A 56 4.46 -21.16 -5.95
N VAL A 57 3.27 -21.47 -5.41
CA VAL A 57 2.96 -22.81 -4.88
C VAL A 57 2.74 -23.77 -6.05
N ASP A 58 3.38 -24.94 -5.98
CA ASP A 58 3.26 -25.98 -6.99
C ASP A 58 1.79 -26.36 -7.25
N TYR A 59 1.39 -26.34 -8.52
CA TYR A 59 0.00 -26.61 -8.91
C TYR A 59 -0.45 -28.03 -8.54
N GLY A 60 0.47 -29.00 -8.48
CA GLY A 60 0.21 -30.36 -8.01
C GLY A 60 -0.29 -30.42 -6.57
N GLN A 61 0.00 -29.43 -5.72
CA GLN A 61 -0.61 -29.32 -4.38
C GLN A 61 -2.12 -29.04 -4.46
N HIS A 62 -2.54 -28.27 -5.47
CA HIS A 62 -3.96 -28.00 -5.71
C HIS A 62 -4.69 -29.24 -6.22
N GLU A 63 -4.07 -29.98 -7.13
CA GLU A 63 -4.59 -31.23 -7.69
C GLU A 63 -4.64 -32.34 -6.64
N ALA A 64 -3.57 -32.54 -5.87
CA ALA A 64 -3.51 -33.55 -4.81
C ALA A 64 -4.57 -33.30 -3.74
N ALA A 65 -4.74 -32.05 -3.31
CA ALA A 65 -5.81 -31.70 -2.37
C ALA A 65 -7.21 -31.89 -2.95
N ALA A 66 -7.39 -31.71 -4.27
CA ALA A 66 -8.64 -32.01 -4.95
C ALA A 66 -8.92 -33.51 -5.03
N ALA A 67 -7.91 -34.31 -5.35
CA ALA A 67 -7.99 -35.77 -5.42
C ALA A 67 -8.35 -36.38 -4.05
N LEU A 68 -7.88 -35.77 -2.96
CA LEU A 68 -8.24 -36.15 -1.59
C LEU A 68 -9.63 -35.65 -1.15
N GLY A 69 -10.40 -35.00 -2.03
CA GLY A 69 -11.73 -34.48 -1.72
C GLY A 69 -11.73 -33.33 -0.71
N LEU A 70 -10.59 -32.64 -0.52
CA LEU A 70 -10.51 -31.56 0.45
C LEU A 70 -11.29 -30.33 -0.04
N PRO A 71 -12.16 -29.74 0.80
CA PRO A 71 -12.89 -28.53 0.44
C PRO A 71 -11.93 -27.36 0.26
N GLY A 72 -12.30 -26.41 -0.61
CA GLY A 72 -11.44 -25.30 -1.02
C GLY A 72 -10.84 -24.51 0.14
N TYR A 73 -11.62 -24.23 1.18
CA TYR A 73 -11.12 -23.53 2.36
C TYR A 73 -10.02 -24.30 3.11
N ARG A 74 -10.14 -25.63 3.27
CA ARG A 74 -9.08 -26.44 3.90
C ARG A 74 -7.84 -26.48 3.04
N ARG A 75 -8.01 -26.62 1.71
CA ARG A 75 -6.91 -26.57 0.76
C ARG A 75 -6.15 -25.24 0.85
N THR A 76 -6.86 -24.12 0.83
CA THR A 76 -6.25 -22.79 0.91
C THR A 76 -5.55 -22.57 2.25
N PHE A 77 -6.24 -22.75 3.38
CA PHE A 77 -5.66 -22.39 4.68
C PHE A 77 -4.65 -23.39 5.25
N ARG A 78 -4.77 -24.69 4.92
CA ARG A 78 -3.88 -25.73 5.48
C ARG A 78 -2.76 -26.18 4.55
N ILE A 79 -2.88 -25.96 3.24
CA ILE A 79 -1.91 -26.46 2.25
C ILE A 79 -1.26 -25.30 1.51
N ILE A 80 -2.05 -24.48 0.80
CA ILE A 80 -1.51 -23.44 -0.09
C ILE A 80 -0.91 -22.29 0.73
N LEU A 81 -1.66 -21.74 1.68
CA LEU A 81 -1.26 -20.55 2.45
C LEU A 81 0.03 -20.78 3.25
N PRO A 82 0.21 -21.88 4.02
CA PRO A 82 1.47 -22.13 4.72
C PRO A 82 2.67 -22.24 3.77
N GLN A 83 2.47 -22.80 2.57
CA GLN A 83 3.54 -22.93 1.58
C GLN A 83 3.89 -21.58 0.96
N ALA A 84 2.89 -20.79 0.57
CA ALA A 84 3.04 -19.45 0.05
C ALA A 84 3.72 -18.50 1.07
N LEU A 85 3.36 -18.62 2.36
CA LEU A 85 3.95 -17.78 3.42
C LEU A 85 5.47 -17.94 3.53
N ARG A 86 6.03 -19.11 3.18
CA ARG A 86 7.48 -19.33 3.20
C ARG A 86 8.24 -18.44 2.21
N SER A 87 7.60 -17.98 1.13
CA SER A 87 8.19 -17.02 0.18
C SER A 87 7.74 -15.59 0.43
N ILE A 88 6.48 -15.39 0.86
CA ILE A 88 5.91 -14.07 1.13
C ILE A 88 6.62 -13.39 2.30
N ILE A 89 6.80 -14.09 3.43
CA ILE A 89 7.32 -13.47 4.66
C ILE A 89 8.74 -12.93 4.47
N PRO A 90 9.72 -13.71 3.98
CA PRO A 90 11.08 -13.17 3.78
C PRO A 90 11.11 -11.99 2.81
N THR A 91 10.33 -12.04 1.74
CA THR A 91 10.24 -10.96 0.74
C THR A 91 9.61 -9.70 1.33
N GLY A 92 8.52 -9.83 2.08
CA GLY A 92 7.88 -8.71 2.76
C GLY A 92 8.80 -8.04 3.78
N PHE A 93 9.57 -8.81 4.54
CA PHE A 93 10.58 -8.25 5.45
C PHE A 93 11.68 -7.48 4.72
N ASN A 94 12.16 -8.00 3.58
CA ASN A 94 13.13 -7.29 2.75
C ASN A 94 12.59 -5.92 2.30
N GLU A 95 11.30 -5.83 1.94
CA GLU A 95 10.73 -4.54 1.57
C GLU A 95 10.54 -3.57 2.72
N ILE A 96 10.20 -4.06 3.92
CA ILE A 96 10.15 -3.19 5.11
C ILE A 96 11.54 -2.58 5.38
N ILE A 97 12.61 -3.37 5.23
CA ILE A 97 13.98 -2.89 5.39
C ILE A 97 14.35 -1.88 4.28
N SER A 98 13.92 -2.15 3.04
CA SER A 98 14.12 -1.25 1.91
C SER A 98 13.44 0.11 2.14
N LEU A 99 12.19 0.09 2.59
CA LEU A 99 11.43 1.29 2.95
C LEU A 99 12.12 2.07 4.06
N ALA A 100 12.55 1.41 5.14
CA ALA A 100 13.23 2.07 6.24
C ALA A 100 14.54 2.76 5.79
N LYS A 101 15.29 2.15 4.87
CA LYS A 101 16.47 2.77 4.25
C LYS A 101 16.07 3.97 3.38
N GLY A 102 15.04 3.83 2.55
CA GLY A 102 14.54 4.89 1.68
C GLY A 102 14.08 6.12 2.46
N THR A 103 13.30 5.93 3.53
CA THR A 103 12.85 7.04 4.39
C THR A 103 14.01 7.71 5.12
N SER A 104 15.02 6.95 5.54
CA SER A 104 16.20 7.48 6.22
C SER A 104 17.07 8.33 5.28
N ILE A 105 17.28 7.88 4.03
CA ILE A 105 18.04 8.65 3.03
C ILE A 105 17.32 9.95 2.68
N VAL A 106 16.00 9.91 2.49
CA VAL A 106 15.20 11.12 2.21
C VAL A 106 15.24 12.10 3.36
N TYR A 107 15.20 11.63 4.62
CA TYR A 107 15.33 12.50 5.79
C TYR A 107 16.70 13.18 5.85
N VAL A 108 17.78 12.44 5.58
CA VAL A 108 19.15 12.99 5.58
C VAL A 108 19.35 14.02 4.46
N LEU A 109 18.79 13.81 3.26
CA LEU A 109 18.86 14.76 2.15
C LEU A 109 17.94 15.97 2.32
N ALA A 110 16.85 15.84 3.08
CA ALA A 110 15.88 16.91 3.34
C ALA A 110 16.32 17.86 4.46
N LEU A 111 17.43 17.57 5.15
CA LEU A 111 18.18 18.55 5.95
C LEU A 111 19.19 19.22 5.02
N PRO A 112 18.93 20.45 4.50
CA PRO A 112 19.99 21.22 3.89
C PRO A 112 21.03 21.44 4.99
N GLU A 113 22.29 21.19 4.65
CA GLU A 113 23.43 21.38 5.52
C GLU A 113 23.32 22.77 6.20
N LEU A 114 23.21 22.77 7.54
CA LEU A 114 23.21 23.99 8.37
C LEU A 114 24.57 24.66 8.33
#